data_AF-A0A4Y2PEJ5-F1
#
_entry.id   AF-A0A4Y2PEJ5-F1
#
_cell.length_a   1.000
_cell.length_b   1.000
_cell.length_c   1.000
_cell.angle_alpha   90.00
_cell.angle_beta   90.00
_cell.angle_gamma   90.00
#
_symmetry.space_group_name_H-M   'P 1'
#
loop_
_entity.id
_entity.type
_entity.pdbx_description
1 polymer ?
#
loop_
_entity_poly.entity_id
_entity_poly.type
_entity_poly.pdbx_seq_one_letter_code
_entity_poly.pdbx_strand_id
1 'polypeptide(L)'
;ELKAAFEPHKLLLTCAVPVAKFRLQEGYEVPRLAELFDWINVMTYDLRGNWAGFTDVHSPLYKRPFDQWAYEKLNVHDGLHLWVSMGAPKHKLVVGVPFYGRTYTLGSKDNTGLRAGIKKWVGGGLPGPYTNASGFLAYYEICPHVNSGAWTKKYDDIGKCPYAYYDDQWIGYEDEDSIGIKMDYIREQGFGGAMIWAIDMDDFNGVCGRKNALLEVMNEKLRGYAPPPPDPRRIAEASTMSTSQWWPPRSTQSTTQQTWWPPASSSTKPSNSWWSPSSSTTWWSPSSSTTPRPSGGGSSGGSEDKPVVSPYDQPGAPDCKTGGETQPHQDKDKYYWCVDGRPVLMQCESGSHYDSAKGKCSWNPFFNRADGASQGGYHYQFRTYLGK
;
A
#
# COMPACT_ATOMS: atom_id res chain seq x y z
N GLU A 1 22.98 -15.21 -1.87
CA GLU A 1 23.98 -14.18 -2.24
C GLU A 1 24.02 -13.05 -1.22
N LEU A 2 22.96 -12.25 -1.05
CA LEU A 2 22.93 -11.14 -0.08
C LEU A 2 23.36 -11.55 1.33
N LYS A 3 22.82 -12.64 1.89
CA LYS A 3 23.19 -13.11 3.24
C LYS A 3 24.70 -13.36 3.36
N ALA A 4 25.31 -14.00 2.36
CA ALA A 4 26.75 -14.27 2.35
C ALA A 4 27.59 -12.99 2.24
N ALA A 5 27.13 -12.01 1.44
CA ALA A 5 27.78 -10.72 1.32
C ALA A 5 27.64 -9.87 2.60
N PHE A 6 26.54 -10.02 3.34
CA PHE A 6 26.23 -9.24 4.54
C PHE A 6 26.93 -9.77 5.80
N GLU A 7 27.20 -11.08 5.85
CA GLU A 7 27.79 -11.76 7.02
C GLU A 7 29.08 -11.09 7.54
N PRO A 8 30.08 -10.76 6.70
CA PRO A 8 31.31 -10.10 7.17
C PRO A 8 31.08 -8.70 7.75
N HIS A 9 29.98 -8.06 7.37
CA HIS A 9 29.61 -6.71 7.78
C HIS A 9 28.57 -6.69 8.91
N LYS A 10 28.08 -7.85 9.36
CA LYS A 10 27.02 -7.99 10.37
C LYS A 10 25.74 -7.21 10.00
N LEU A 11 25.43 -7.12 8.71
CA LEU A 11 24.21 -6.48 8.23
C LEU A 11 23.03 -7.45 8.32
N LEU A 12 21.88 -6.93 8.73
CA LEU A 12 20.64 -7.70 8.82
C LEU A 12 20.00 -7.83 7.44
N LEU A 13 19.44 -9.00 7.16
CA LEU A 13 18.68 -9.30 5.95
C LEU A 13 17.26 -9.73 6.34
N THR A 14 16.27 -9.01 5.83
CA THR A 14 14.85 -9.25 6.13
C THR A 14 14.02 -9.15 4.85
N CYS A 15 12.75 -9.53 4.92
CA CYS A 15 11.82 -9.38 3.80
C CYS A 15 10.41 -9.02 4.29
N ALA A 16 9.61 -8.45 3.40
CA ALA A 16 8.16 -8.29 3.56
C ALA A 16 7.42 -9.29 2.66
N VAL A 17 6.49 -10.06 3.22
CA VAL A 17 5.91 -11.23 2.52
C VAL A 17 4.39 -11.32 2.68
N PRO A 18 3.65 -11.89 1.71
CA PRO A 18 2.20 -12.01 1.78
C PRO A 18 1.76 -13.18 2.68
N VAL A 19 0.44 -13.35 2.86
CA VAL A 19 -0.15 -14.49 3.59
C VAL A 19 -1.11 -15.35 2.76
N ALA A 20 -1.43 -14.93 1.54
CA ALA A 20 -2.31 -15.69 0.68
C ALA A 20 -1.61 -16.94 0.14
N LYS A 21 -2.22 -18.12 0.31
CA LYS A 21 -1.63 -19.41 -0.07
C LYS A 21 -1.11 -19.47 -1.51
N PHE A 22 -1.88 -18.94 -2.47
CA PHE A 22 -1.48 -18.95 -3.88
C PHE A 22 -0.18 -18.16 -4.11
N ARG A 23 0.01 -17.03 -3.42
CA ARG A 23 1.26 -16.23 -3.50
C ARG A 23 2.46 -16.99 -2.95
N LEU A 24 2.28 -17.68 -1.82
CA LEU A 24 3.36 -18.48 -1.21
C LEU A 24 3.78 -19.61 -2.15
N GLN A 25 2.82 -20.29 -2.77
CA GLN A 25 3.09 -21.38 -3.71
C GLN A 25 3.74 -20.92 -5.02
N GLU A 26 3.46 -19.69 -5.47
CA GLU A 26 4.03 -19.13 -6.70
C GLU A 26 5.50 -18.69 -6.55
N GLY A 27 5.93 -18.25 -5.36
CA GLY A 27 7.18 -17.49 -5.25
C GLY A 27 8.03 -17.69 -4.00
N TYR A 28 7.64 -18.54 -3.04
CA TYR A 28 8.34 -18.61 -1.75
C TYR A 28 8.76 -20.03 -1.35
N GLU A 29 10.06 -20.30 -1.46
CA GLU A 29 10.72 -21.45 -0.82
C GLU A 29 10.86 -21.23 0.69
N VAL A 30 9.76 -21.32 1.43
CA VAL A 30 9.66 -20.88 2.83
C VAL A 30 10.77 -21.43 3.74
N PRO A 31 11.11 -22.73 3.77
CA PRO A 31 12.18 -23.23 4.64
C PRO A 31 13.54 -22.57 4.33
N ARG A 32 13.89 -22.48 3.04
CA ARG A 32 15.17 -21.92 2.61
C ARG A 32 15.27 -20.43 2.89
N LEU A 33 14.19 -19.70 2.65
CA LEU A 33 14.12 -18.27 2.97
C LEU A 33 14.23 -18.04 4.48
N ALA A 34 13.57 -18.86 5.30
CA ALA A 34 13.60 -18.72 6.75
C ALA A 34 14.97 -19.02 7.37
N GLU A 35 15.82 -19.84 6.73
CA GLU A 35 17.23 -20.00 7.10
C GLU A 35 18.03 -18.72 6.87
N LEU A 36 17.80 -18.05 5.74
CA LEU A 36 18.61 -16.93 5.27
C LEU A 36 18.27 -15.60 5.95
N PHE A 37 16.98 -15.35 6.20
CA PHE A 37 16.53 -14.10 6.80
C PHE A 37 16.74 -14.08 8.31
N ASP A 38 17.13 -12.94 8.85
CA ASP A 38 17.21 -12.71 10.30
C ASP A 38 15.80 -12.70 10.91
N TRP A 39 14.84 -12.06 10.23
CA TRP A 39 13.40 -12.23 10.46
C TRP A 39 12.58 -11.92 9.19
N ILE A 40 11.30 -12.26 9.24
CA ILE A 40 10.35 -12.17 8.13
C ILE A 40 9.17 -11.29 8.56
N ASN A 41 8.96 -10.17 7.89
CA ASN A 41 7.83 -9.27 8.14
C ASN A 41 6.62 -9.74 7.33
N VAL A 42 5.63 -10.32 7.99
CA VAL A 42 4.46 -10.89 7.33
C VAL A 42 3.38 -9.82 7.19
N MET A 43 3.00 -9.49 5.95
CA MET A 43 1.99 -8.48 5.63
C MET A 43 0.57 -9.01 5.89
N THR A 44 0.20 -9.07 7.17
CA THR A 44 -1.11 -9.55 7.67
C THR A 44 -2.22 -8.48 7.59
N TYR A 45 -2.20 -7.71 6.51
CA TYR A 45 -3.15 -6.65 6.17
C TYR A 45 -3.44 -6.68 4.67
N ASP A 46 -4.40 -5.86 4.22
CA ASP A 46 -4.94 -5.91 2.84
C ASP A 46 -5.51 -7.29 2.47
N LEU A 47 -6.05 -7.98 3.47
CA LEU A 47 -6.74 -9.25 3.31
C LEU A 47 -8.12 -9.05 2.66
N ARG A 48 -8.65 -7.83 2.75
CA ARG A 48 -9.89 -7.36 2.13
C ARG A 48 -9.69 -5.92 1.65
N GLY A 49 -10.55 -5.48 0.74
CA GLY A 49 -10.53 -4.14 0.16
C GLY A 49 -11.55 -4.05 -0.97
N ASN A 50 -11.65 -2.89 -1.62
CA ASN A 50 -12.64 -2.65 -2.69
C ASN A 50 -12.59 -3.71 -3.81
N TRP A 51 -11.40 -4.27 -4.10
CA TRP A 51 -11.23 -5.35 -5.08
C TRP A 51 -12.04 -6.61 -4.77
N ALA A 52 -12.40 -6.86 -3.51
CA ALA A 52 -13.23 -7.98 -3.08
C ALA A 52 -14.71 -7.83 -3.45
N GLY A 53 -15.21 -6.60 -3.64
CA GLY A 53 -16.60 -6.34 -4.06
C GLY A 53 -17.63 -6.32 -2.93
N PHE A 54 -17.20 -6.27 -1.67
CA PHE A 54 -18.06 -6.13 -0.48
C PHE A 54 -17.28 -5.45 0.66
N THR A 55 -17.98 -4.84 1.62
CA THR A 55 -17.36 -4.27 2.82
C THR A 55 -16.81 -5.36 3.73
N ASP A 56 -15.61 -5.14 4.28
CA ASP A 56 -15.01 -6.01 5.29
C ASP A 56 -13.80 -5.31 5.91
N VAL A 57 -13.43 -5.72 7.13
CA VAL A 57 -12.16 -5.30 7.75
C VAL A 57 -10.97 -5.93 7.01
N HIS A 58 -9.85 -5.23 6.90
CA HIS A 58 -8.74 -5.66 6.03
C HIS A 58 -7.62 -6.44 6.73
N SER A 59 -7.65 -6.54 8.06
CA SER A 59 -6.69 -7.28 8.89
C SER A 59 -7.38 -8.15 9.97
N PRO A 60 -8.47 -8.88 9.65
CA PRO A 60 -9.22 -9.68 10.63
C PRO A 60 -8.31 -10.74 11.25
N LEU A 61 -8.31 -10.82 12.59
CA LEU A 61 -7.48 -11.74 13.35
C LEU A 61 -7.89 -13.20 13.09
N TYR A 62 -9.20 -13.49 13.09
CA TYR A 62 -9.73 -14.84 12.91
C TYR A 62 -10.71 -14.96 11.75
N LYS A 63 -10.97 -16.21 11.33
CA LYS A 63 -11.98 -16.57 10.34
C LYS A 63 -13.38 -16.24 10.86
N ARG A 64 -14.21 -15.56 10.04
CA ARG A 64 -15.64 -15.32 10.30
C ARG A 64 -16.52 -16.41 9.66
N PRO A 65 -17.75 -16.68 10.14
CA PRO A 65 -18.63 -17.71 9.56
C PRO A 65 -18.96 -17.50 8.07
N PHE A 66 -18.95 -16.25 7.59
CA PHE A 66 -19.19 -15.91 6.19
C PHE A 66 -17.94 -16.04 5.29
N ASP A 67 -16.77 -16.33 5.86
CA ASP A 67 -15.55 -16.53 5.06
C ASP A 67 -15.56 -17.92 4.41
N GLN A 68 -15.63 -17.93 3.08
CA GLN A 68 -15.68 -19.13 2.25
C GLN A 68 -14.61 -19.06 1.16
N TRP A 69 -14.27 -20.21 0.58
CA TRP A 69 -13.36 -20.33 -0.56
C TRP A 69 -11.98 -19.72 -0.24
N ALA A 70 -11.43 -18.91 -1.15
CA ALA A 70 -10.15 -18.23 -0.96
C ALA A 70 -10.09 -17.32 0.29
N TYR A 71 -11.25 -16.92 0.84
CA TYR A 71 -11.32 -16.07 2.02
C TYR A 71 -11.31 -16.84 3.35
N GLU A 72 -11.60 -18.15 3.32
CA GLU A 72 -11.73 -18.99 4.52
C GLU A 72 -10.49 -18.94 5.42
N LYS A 73 -9.31 -18.93 4.81
CA LYS A 73 -8.00 -18.89 5.48
C LYS A 73 -7.28 -17.56 5.36
N LEU A 74 -7.97 -16.53 4.83
CA LEU A 74 -7.39 -15.21 4.60
C LEU A 74 -7.70 -14.29 5.79
N ASN A 75 -7.08 -14.59 6.92
CA ASN A 75 -7.08 -13.86 8.19
C ASN A 75 -5.66 -13.92 8.81
N VAL A 76 -5.37 -13.08 9.80
CA VAL A 76 -4.03 -12.99 10.42
C VAL A 76 -3.59 -14.33 11.01
N HIS A 77 -4.48 -15.01 11.75
CA HIS A 77 -4.16 -16.27 12.41
C HIS A 77 -3.78 -17.36 11.41
N ASP A 78 -4.69 -17.71 10.50
CA ASP A 78 -4.47 -18.75 9.52
C ASP A 78 -3.30 -18.41 8.57
N GLY A 79 -3.12 -17.13 8.23
CA GLY A 79 -2.01 -16.65 7.42
C GLY A 79 -0.63 -16.89 8.05
N LEU A 80 -0.48 -16.59 9.34
CA LEU A 80 0.76 -16.86 10.08
C LEU A 80 0.99 -18.36 10.28
N HIS A 81 -0.07 -19.10 10.62
CA HIS A 81 0.03 -20.56 10.79
C HIS A 81 0.32 -21.28 9.47
N LEU A 82 -0.05 -20.70 8.32
CA LEU A 82 0.38 -21.18 7.00
C LEU A 82 1.90 -21.08 6.85
N TRP A 83 2.51 -19.93 7.16
CA TRP A 83 3.98 -19.77 7.15
C TRP A 83 4.67 -20.80 8.06
N VAL A 84 4.14 -21.01 9.26
CA VAL A 84 4.64 -22.03 10.20
C VAL A 84 4.52 -23.44 9.60
N SER A 85 3.37 -23.78 9.01
CA SER A 85 3.14 -25.09 8.39
C SER A 85 4.04 -25.33 7.17
N MET A 86 4.50 -24.26 6.53
CA MET A 86 5.44 -24.31 5.40
C MET A 86 6.92 -24.28 5.85
N GLY A 87 7.19 -24.30 7.16
CA GLY A 87 8.54 -24.49 7.71
C GLY A 87 9.20 -23.24 8.28
N ALA A 88 8.52 -22.09 8.34
CA ALA A 88 9.09 -20.90 8.97
C ALA A 88 9.10 -21.01 10.50
N PRO A 89 10.23 -20.73 11.19
CA PRO A 89 10.27 -20.69 12.65
C PRO A 89 9.43 -19.52 13.19
N LYS A 90 8.54 -19.79 14.15
CA LYS A 90 7.65 -18.78 14.76
C LYS A 90 8.39 -17.53 15.26
N HIS A 91 9.53 -17.71 15.94
CA HIS A 91 10.32 -16.60 16.49
C HIS A 91 10.94 -15.70 15.41
N LYS A 92 10.97 -16.12 14.14
CA LYS A 92 11.39 -15.29 13.00
C LYS A 92 10.22 -14.60 12.29
N LEU A 93 8.97 -14.97 12.57
CA LEU A 93 7.80 -14.34 11.96
C LEU A 93 7.38 -13.11 12.76
N VAL A 94 7.49 -11.94 12.14
CA VAL A 94 7.11 -10.64 12.69
C VAL A 94 5.78 -10.22 12.06
N VAL A 95 4.76 -10.01 12.88
CA VAL A 95 3.36 -9.83 12.44
C VAL A 95 3.10 -8.39 12.02
N GLY A 96 2.68 -8.17 10.77
CA GLY A 96 2.36 -6.85 10.23
C GLY A 96 1.03 -6.30 10.76
N VAL A 97 1.06 -5.06 11.23
CA VAL A 97 -0.09 -4.33 11.76
C VAL A 97 -0.28 -3.04 10.95
N PRO A 98 -1.47 -2.82 10.36
CA PRO A 98 -1.72 -1.63 9.56
C PRO A 98 -2.12 -0.43 10.43
N PHE A 99 -1.50 0.72 10.23
CA PHE A 99 -1.89 2.02 10.81
C PHE A 99 -2.77 2.81 9.83
N TYR A 100 -3.58 2.09 9.06
CA TYR A 100 -4.48 2.63 8.05
C TYR A 100 -5.72 1.73 7.98
N GLY A 101 -6.75 2.18 7.28
CA GLY A 101 -7.93 1.39 6.96
C GLY A 101 -8.19 1.30 5.46
N ARG A 102 -8.99 0.30 5.09
CA ARG A 102 -9.54 0.19 3.72
C ARG A 102 -10.96 0.71 3.70
N THR A 103 -11.22 1.64 2.78
CA THR A 103 -12.51 2.31 2.63
C THR A 103 -13.30 1.81 1.44
N TYR A 104 -14.62 1.97 1.52
CA TYR A 104 -15.58 1.52 0.53
C TYR A 104 -16.70 2.56 0.39
N THR A 105 -17.28 2.64 -0.80
CA THR A 105 -18.56 3.32 -1.02
C THR A 105 -19.68 2.27 -1.08
N LEU A 106 -20.64 2.34 -0.16
CA LEU A 106 -21.76 1.40 -0.03
C LEU A 106 -22.69 1.47 -1.25
N GLY A 107 -23.24 0.32 -1.62
CA GLY A 107 -24.31 0.23 -2.63
C GLY A 107 -25.64 0.80 -2.11
N SER A 108 -25.88 0.68 -0.81
CA SER A 108 -26.97 1.34 -0.08
C SER A 108 -26.47 1.78 1.29
N LYS A 109 -26.73 3.03 1.66
CA LYS A 109 -26.39 3.60 2.99
C LYS A 109 -27.10 2.91 4.15
N ASP A 110 -28.19 2.18 3.87
CA ASP A 110 -28.96 1.46 4.89
C ASP A 110 -28.36 0.08 5.21
N ASN A 111 -27.39 -0.39 4.43
CA ASN A 111 -26.68 -1.64 4.67
C ASN A 111 -25.20 -1.38 5.01
N THR A 112 -24.90 -1.27 6.31
CA THR A 112 -23.60 -0.86 6.83
C THR A 112 -22.82 -2.01 7.50
N GLY A 113 -23.34 -3.24 7.41
CA GLY A 113 -22.71 -4.41 8.00
C GLY A 113 -21.45 -4.85 7.25
N LEU A 114 -20.74 -5.82 7.84
CA LEU A 114 -19.78 -6.63 7.10
C LEU A 114 -20.51 -7.36 5.96
N ARG A 115 -19.84 -7.59 4.83
CA ARG A 115 -20.39 -8.19 3.61
C ARG A 115 -21.51 -7.38 2.95
N ALA A 116 -21.65 -6.09 3.26
CA ALA A 116 -22.55 -5.22 2.52
C ALA A 116 -22.05 -5.03 1.06
N GLY A 117 -23.00 -4.89 0.13
CA GLY A 117 -22.69 -4.59 -1.27
C GLY A 117 -22.11 -3.19 -1.45
N ILE A 118 -21.19 -3.03 -2.40
CA ILE A 118 -20.47 -1.76 -2.65
C ILE A 118 -20.57 -1.30 -4.09
N LYS A 119 -20.37 -0.01 -4.33
CA LYS A 119 -20.17 0.57 -5.67
C LYS A 119 -18.72 0.33 -6.13
N LYS A 120 -18.38 -0.92 -6.44
CA LYS A 120 -16.98 -1.37 -6.70
C LYS A 120 -16.25 -0.51 -7.75
N TRP A 121 -16.97 -0.05 -8.78
CA TRP A 121 -16.42 0.75 -9.89
C TRP A 121 -15.94 2.15 -9.49
N VAL A 122 -16.31 2.64 -8.29
CA VAL A 122 -15.82 3.92 -7.74
C VAL A 122 -14.38 3.80 -7.21
N GLY A 123 -13.88 2.58 -7.01
CA GLY A 123 -12.49 2.33 -6.60
C GLY A 123 -12.26 2.25 -5.09
N GLY A 124 -13.23 2.67 -4.27
CA GLY A 124 -13.13 2.65 -2.81
C GLY A 124 -14.05 3.68 -2.17
N GLY A 125 -13.82 4.00 -0.89
CA GLY A 125 -14.36 5.21 -0.28
C GLY A 125 -13.59 6.45 -0.75
N LEU A 126 -14.14 7.62 -0.48
CA LEU A 126 -13.56 8.90 -0.87
C LEU A 126 -12.13 9.05 -0.32
N PRO A 127 -11.22 9.69 -1.10
CA PRO A 127 -9.84 9.92 -0.65
C PRO A 127 -9.82 10.84 0.56
N GLY A 128 -8.90 10.56 1.49
CA GLY A 128 -8.63 11.42 2.64
C GLY A 128 -7.93 12.73 2.23
N PRO A 129 -8.04 13.78 3.07
CA PRO A 129 -7.44 15.08 2.76
C PRO A 129 -5.90 15.05 2.71
N TYR A 130 -5.24 14.07 3.32
CA TYR A 130 -3.78 13.99 3.37
C TYR A 130 -3.23 12.84 2.54
N THR A 131 -3.77 11.61 2.71
CA THR A 131 -3.31 10.45 1.94
C THR A 131 -3.75 10.52 0.48
N ASN A 132 -4.84 11.23 0.18
CA ASN A 132 -5.36 11.47 -1.16
C ASN A 132 -5.47 10.19 -2.04
N ALA A 133 -5.85 9.08 -1.41
CA ALA A 133 -5.95 7.78 -2.06
C ALA A 133 -7.35 7.18 -1.87
N SER A 134 -8.08 6.98 -2.96
CA SER A 134 -9.39 6.29 -2.90
C SER A 134 -9.22 4.87 -2.35
N GLY A 135 -10.13 4.46 -1.46
CA GLY A 135 -10.07 3.14 -0.83
C GLY A 135 -9.09 3.02 0.34
N PHE A 136 -8.54 4.13 0.84
CA PHE A 136 -7.48 4.15 1.83
C PHE A 136 -7.58 5.40 2.73
N LEU A 137 -7.38 5.25 4.04
CA LEU A 137 -7.22 6.36 4.99
C LEU A 137 -6.18 5.99 6.05
N ALA A 138 -5.31 6.94 6.41
CA ALA A 138 -4.40 6.79 7.56
C ALA A 138 -5.16 6.86 8.90
N TYR A 139 -4.61 6.32 9.99
CA TYR A 139 -5.28 6.35 11.30
C TYR A 139 -5.67 7.77 11.74
N TYR A 140 -4.78 8.74 11.54
CA TYR A 140 -5.04 10.15 11.87
C TYR A 140 -6.15 10.80 11.01
N GLU A 141 -6.51 10.20 9.86
CA GLU A 141 -7.67 10.64 9.06
C GLU A 141 -8.98 10.01 9.55
N ILE A 142 -8.91 8.91 10.30
CA ILE A 142 -10.05 8.12 10.74
C ILE A 142 -10.51 8.56 12.14
N CYS A 143 -9.56 8.63 13.08
CA CYS A 143 -9.87 8.84 14.48
C CYS A 143 -10.61 10.16 14.79
N PRO A 144 -10.41 11.31 14.10
CA PRO A 144 -11.19 12.52 14.38
C PRO A 144 -12.69 12.34 14.12
N HIS A 145 -13.02 11.59 13.06
CA HIS A 145 -14.42 11.31 12.68
C HIS A 145 -15.10 10.37 13.66
N VAL A 146 -14.37 9.36 14.14
CA VAL A 146 -14.89 8.39 15.10
C VAL A 146 -15.01 9.02 16.50
N ASN A 147 -13.98 9.75 16.96
CA ASN A 147 -13.94 10.34 18.30
C ASN A 147 -14.95 11.49 18.49
N SER A 148 -15.24 12.24 17.42
CA SER A 148 -16.30 13.27 17.44
C SER A 148 -17.72 12.71 17.41
N GLY A 149 -17.89 11.41 17.16
CA GLY A 149 -19.20 10.77 16.96
C GLY A 149 -19.82 11.05 15.59
N ALA A 150 -19.10 11.69 14.67
CA ALA A 150 -19.57 11.92 13.31
C ALA A 150 -19.76 10.61 12.54
N TRP A 151 -18.90 9.61 12.77
CA TRP A 151 -19.03 8.28 12.20
C TRP A 151 -19.53 7.28 13.24
N THR A 152 -20.41 6.37 12.83
CA THR A 152 -20.86 5.29 13.71
C THR A 152 -19.81 4.19 13.74
N LYS A 153 -19.14 3.99 14.88
CA LYS A 153 -18.22 2.87 15.12
C LYS A 153 -19.00 1.59 15.45
N LYS A 154 -18.53 0.48 14.90
CA LYS A 154 -18.94 -0.90 15.19
C LYS A 154 -17.69 -1.76 15.34
N TYR A 155 -17.88 -3.01 15.72
CA TYR A 155 -16.79 -3.94 15.98
C TYR A 155 -17.10 -5.32 15.40
N ASP A 156 -16.12 -5.91 14.72
CA ASP A 156 -16.16 -7.33 14.35
C ASP A 156 -15.65 -8.16 15.54
N ASP A 157 -16.57 -8.74 16.31
CA ASP A 157 -16.24 -9.51 17.51
C ASP A 157 -15.43 -10.78 17.21
N ILE A 158 -15.45 -11.30 15.98
CA ILE A 158 -14.67 -12.50 15.61
C ILE A 158 -13.36 -12.08 14.97
N GLY A 159 -13.39 -11.14 14.02
CA GLY A 159 -12.20 -10.57 13.39
C GLY A 159 -11.36 -9.70 14.31
N LYS A 160 -11.88 -9.27 15.46
CA LYS A 160 -11.20 -8.41 16.45
C LYS A 160 -10.68 -7.10 15.82
N CYS A 161 -11.51 -6.46 15.01
CA CYS A 161 -11.20 -5.19 14.34
C CYS A 161 -12.40 -4.25 14.40
N PRO A 162 -12.18 -2.94 14.58
CA PRO A 162 -13.22 -1.95 14.41
C PRO A 162 -13.56 -1.74 12.94
N TYR A 163 -14.77 -1.26 12.71
CA TYR A 163 -15.15 -0.63 11.46
C TYR A 163 -16.08 0.56 11.76
N ALA A 164 -16.15 1.52 10.85
CA ALA A 164 -16.98 2.70 11.02
C ALA A 164 -17.64 3.11 9.70
N TYR A 165 -18.73 3.86 9.79
CA TYR A 165 -19.46 4.34 8.61
C TYR A 165 -20.14 5.68 8.85
N TYR A 166 -20.34 6.42 7.76
CA TYR A 166 -21.12 7.66 7.70
C TYR A 166 -21.68 7.82 6.28
N ASP A 167 -23.00 8.04 6.19
CA ASP A 167 -23.73 8.03 4.92
C ASP A 167 -23.42 6.78 4.08
N ASP A 168 -22.89 6.92 2.86
CA ASP A 168 -22.48 5.80 2.02
C ASP A 168 -20.99 5.43 2.14
N GLN A 169 -20.25 6.03 3.08
CA GLN A 169 -18.84 5.73 3.32
C GLN A 169 -18.67 4.70 4.44
N TRP A 170 -17.79 3.73 4.22
CA TRP A 170 -17.50 2.64 5.16
C TRP A 170 -16.00 2.40 5.25
N ILE A 171 -15.48 2.11 6.43
CA ILE A 171 -14.07 1.78 6.65
C ILE A 171 -13.89 0.64 7.65
N GLY A 172 -12.96 -0.27 7.35
CA GLY A 172 -12.42 -1.23 8.31
C GLY A 172 -10.94 -0.92 8.56
N TYR A 173 -10.54 -0.84 9.83
CA TYR A 173 -9.25 -0.29 10.27
C TYR A 173 -8.78 -0.94 11.58
N GLU A 174 -7.70 -0.43 12.17
CA GLU A 174 -7.23 -0.78 13.52
C GLU A 174 -7.35 0.43 14.46
N ASP A 175 -7.67 0.16 15.72
CA ASP A 175 -7.59 1.14 16.82
C ASP A 175 -6.71 0.60 17.96
N GLU A 176 -6.58 1.36 19.04
CA GLU A 176 -5.81 0.99 20.22
C GLU A 176 -6.26 -0.37 20.80
N ASP A 177 -7.56 -0.67 20.80
CA ASP A 177 -8.11 -1.91 21.35
C ASP A 177 -7.73 -3.12 20.47
N SER A 178 -7.96 -3.04 19.15
CA SER A 178 -7.65 -4.14 18.24
C SER A 178 -6.15 -4.39 18.11
N ILE A 179 -5.33 -3.34 18.19
CA ILE A 179 -3.88 -3.47 18.29
C ILE A 179 -3.49 -4.16 19.59
N GLY A 180 -4.03 -3.74 20.72
CA GLY A 180 -3.78 -4.37 22.02
C GLY A 180 -4.04 -5.88 21.98
N ILE A 181 -5.17 -6.29 21.39
CA ILE A 181 -5.54 -7.68 21.18
C ILE A 181 -4.53 -8.41 20.29
N LYS A 182 -4.09 -7.80 19.18
CA LYS A 182 -3.09 -8.41 18.29
C LYS A 182 -1.73 -8.57 18.98
N MET A 183 -1.34 -7.64 19.87
CA MET A 183 -0.10 -7.77 20.62
C MET A 183 -0.15 -8.90 21.65
N ASP A 184 -1.28 -9.04 22.35
CA ASP A 184 -1.52 -10.16 23.26
C ASP A 184 -1.48 -11.49 22.49
N TYR A 185 -2.12 -11.54 21.31
CA TYR A 185 -2.04 -12.69 20.39
C TYR A 185 -0.60 -13.04 19.98
N ILE A 186 0.23 -12.06 19.62
CA ILE A 186 1.65 -12.28 19.26
C ILE A 186 2.40 -12.97 20.39
N ARG A 187 2.20 -12.50 21.62
CA ARG A 187 2.81 -13.05 22.83
C ARG A 187 2.33 -14.47 23.10
N GLU A 188 1.02 -14.69 23.07
CA GLU A 188 0.39 -16.00 23.32
C GLU A 188 0.82 -17.05 22.30
N GLN A 189 0.96 -16.66 21.03
CA GLN A 189 1.32 -17.58 19.96
C GLN A 189 2.84 -17.81 19.82
N GLY A 190 3.65 -16.99 20.49
CA GLY A 190 5.11 -17.07 20.44
C GLY A 190 5.72 -16.58 19.12
N PHE A 191 5.11 -15.58 18.47
CA PHE A 191 5.67 -14.97 17.26
C PHE A 191 6.80 -13.99 17.58
N GLY A 192 7.67 -13.71 16.61
CA GLY A 192 8.91 -12.95 16.79
C GLY A 192 8.74 -11.49 17.19
N GLY A 193 7.56 -10.91 16.95
CA GLY A 193 7.25 -9.52 17.27
C GLY A 193 6.19 -8.95 16.34
N ALA A 194 6.13 -7.63 16.27
CA ALA A 194 5.24 -6.91 15.36
C ALA A 194 6.02 -5.96 14.43
N MET A 195 5.50 -5.79 13.22
CA MET A 195 5.92 -4.81 12.21
C MET A 195 4.75 -3.86 11.95
N ILE A 196 5.02 -2.60 11.68
CA ILE A 196 3.99 -1.60 11.38
C ILE A 196 4.06 -1.16 9.93
N TRP A 197 2.89 -0.97 9.33
CA TRP A 197 2.73 -0.26 8.06
C TRP A 197 1.71 0.87 8.23
N ALA A 198 2.10 2.14 8.31
CA ALA A 198 3.46 2.64 8.47
C ALA A 198 3.47 3.73 9.56
N ILE A 199 4.66 4.08 10.03
CA ILE A 199 4.85 4.97 11.17
C ILE A 199 4.24 6.36 10.96
N ASP A 200 4.30 6.87 9.73
CA ASP A 200 3.75 8.17 9.34
C ASP A 200 2.21 8.19 9.30
N MET A 201 1.55 7.04 9.41
CA MET A 201 0.08 6.94 9.40
C MET A 201 -0.55 6.79 10.78
N ASP A 202 0.25 6.64 11.84
CA ASP A 202 -0.22 6.81 13.21
C ASP A 202 -0.67 8.26 13.46
N ASP A 203 -1.33 8.52 14.57
CA ASP A 203 -1.56 9.88 15.05
C ASP A 203 -0.29 10.49 15.66
N PHE A 204 0.73 10.67 14.81
CA PHE A 204 2.04 11.17 15.22
C PHE A 204 2.03 12.64 15.69
N ASN A 205 0.93 13.36 15.50
CA ASN A 205 0.71 14.71 16.01
C ASN A 205 -0.20 14.76 17.24
N GLY A 206 -0.84 13.65 17.63
CA GLY A 206 -1.78 13.61 18.76
C GLY A 206 -3.09 14.36 18.50
N VAL A 207 -3.55 14.44 17.24
CA VAL A 207 -4.81 15.08 16.83
C VAL A 207 -6.03 14.45 17.52
N CYS A 208 -5.95 13.16 17.81
CA CYS A 208 -6.99 12.37 18.46
C CYS A 208 -6.74 12.18 19.97
N GLY A 209 -5.71 12.83 20.52
CA GLY A 209 -5.39 12.89 21.94
C GLY A 209 -4.01 12.34 22.27
N ARG A 210 -3.80 11.03 22.07
CA ARG A 210 -2.51 10.38 22.38
C ARG A 210 -1.59 10.43 21.15
N LYS A 211 -0.45 11.11 21.27
CA LYS A 211 0.58 11.10 20.23
C LYS A 211 1.12 9.68 20.02
N ASN A 212 1.25 9.25 18.76
CA ASN A 212 1.65 7.91 18.37
C ASN A 212 0.78 6.83 19.05
N ALA A 213 -0.54 7.04 19.12
CA ALA A 213 -1.44 6.23 19.92
C ALA A 213 -1.28 4.73 19.66
N LEU A 214 -1.23 4.33 18.39
CA LEU A 214 -1.14 2.94 17.98
C LEU A 214 0.22 2.33 18.30
N LEU A 215 1.31 3.03 17.96
CA LEU A 215 2.67 2.56 18.25
C LEU A 215 2.90 2.44 19.77
N GLU A 216 2.42 3.40 20.54
CA GLU A 216 2.60 3.39 21.99
C GLU A 216 1.92 2.18 22.64
N VAL A 217 0.69 1.83 22.21
CA VAL A 217 0.02 0.61 22.66
C VAL A 217 0.82 -0.64 22.29
N MET A 218 1.37 -0.69 21.07
CA MET A 218 2.25 -1.80 20.65
C MET A 218 3.47 -1.91 21.55
N ASN A 219 4.12 -0.78 21.84
CA ASN A 219 5.31 -0.72 22.66
C ASN A 219 5.02 -1.12 24.11
N GLU A 220 3.91 -0.66 24.69
CA GLU A 220 3.47 -1.04 26.05
C GLU A 220 3.23 -2.55 26.17
N LYS A 221 2.55 -3.13 25.17
CA LYS A 221 2.17 -4.55 25.18
C LYS A 221 3.34 -5.49 24.90
N LEU A 222 4.28 -5.09 24.05
CA LEU A 222 5.45 -5.91 23.68
C LEU A 222 6.73 -5.57 24.47
N ARG A 223 6.71 -4.58 25.37
CA ARG A 223 7.89 -4.23 26.17
C ARG A 223 8.40 -5.44 26.95
N GLY A 224 9.67 -5.77 26.77
CA GLY A 224 10.32 -6.89 27.46
C GLY A 224 9.88 -8.27 27.00
N TYR A 225 9.02 -8.37 25.97
CA TYR A 225 8.69 -9.64 25.37
C TYR A 225 9.88 -10.17 24.57
N ALA A 226 10.19 -11.45 24.79
CA ALA A 226 11.08 -12.23 23.95
C ALA A 226 10.32 -13.49 23.51
N PRO A 227 10.32 -13.84 22.22
CA PRO A 227 9.67 -15.05 21.75
C PRO A 227 10.32 -16.29 22.39
N PRO A 228 9.54 -17.36 22.65
CA PRO A 228 10.09 -18.59 23.18
C PRO A 228 11.15 -19.16 22.21
N PRO A 229 12.21 -19.81 22.74
CA PRO A 229 13.20 -20.44 21.88
C PRO A 229 12.52 -21.51 21.01
N PRO A 230 13.01 -21.73 19.78
CA PRO A 230 12.46 -22.77 18.91
C PRO A 230 12.55 -24.16 19.56
N ASP A 231 11.48 -24.95 19.45
CA ASP A 231 11.46 -26.33 19.96
C ASP A 231 12.50 -27.18 19.18
N PRO A 232 13.50 -27.75 19.88
CA PRO A 232 14.53 -28.59 19.24
C PRO A 232 13.96 -29.74 18.40
N ARG A 233 12.79 -30.27 18.77
CA ARG A 233 12.14 -31.39 18.05
C ARG A 233 11.62 -30.98 16.67
N ARG A 234 11.15 -29.74 16.53
CA ARG A 234 10.67 -29.20 15.24
C ARG A 234 11.79 -28.80 14.29
N ILE A 235 12.96 -28.45 14.82
CA ILE A 235 14.15 -28.15 14.02
C ILE A 235 14.61 -29.41 13.26
N ALA A 236 14.61 -30.57 13.93
CA ALA A 236 15.00 -31.84 13.33
C ALA A 236 14.07 -32.25 12.17
N GLU A 237 12.75 -32.05 12.34
CA GLU A 237 11.74 -32.36 11.32
C GLU A 237 11.81 -31.41 10.10
N ALA A 238 12.04 -30.12 10.31
CA ALA A 238 12.18 -29.13 9.23
C ALA A 238 13.43 -29.40 8.36
N SER A 239 14.55 -29.78 8.98
CA SER A 239 15.76 -30.19 8.24
C SER A 239 15.53 -31.46 7.41
N THR A 240 14.69 -32.39 7.87
CA THR A 240 14.32 -33.57 7.05
C THR A 240 13.35 -33.23 5.91
N MET A 241 12.37 -32.35 6.14
CA MET A 241 11.41 -31.94 5.08
C MET A 241 12.05 -31.09 3.98
N SER A 242 13.12 -30.34 4.28
CA SER A 242 13.86 -29.55 3.29
C SER A 242 14.43 -30.40 2.13
N THR A 243 14.49 -31.73 2.27
CA THR A 243 15.02 -32.63 1.24
C THR A 243 13.93 -33.33 0.41
N SER A 244 12.66 -33.26 0.79
CA SER A 244 11.58 -33.98 0.11
C SER A 244 10.43 -33.04 -0.26
N GLN A 245 10.23 -32.85 -1.56
CA GLN A 245 9.14 -32.09 -2.20
C GLN A 245 9.31 -30.57 -2.27
N TRP A 246 10.33 -30.11 -2.99
CA TRP A 246 10.13 -28.94 -3.83
C TRP A 246 9.88 -29.41 -5.27
N TRP A 247 8.68 -29.19 -5.79
CA TRP A 247 8.43 -29.31 -7.21
C TRP A 247 8.98 -28.06 -7.88
N PRO A 248 10.04 -28.16 -8.70
CA PRO A 248 10.49 -26.99 -9.44
C PRO A 248 9.35 -26.53 -10.35
N PRO A 249 9.17 -25.21 -10.54
CA PRO A 249 8.35 -24.69 -11.62
C PRO A 249 8.79 -25.38 -12.91
N ARG A 250 7.83 -25.96 -13.65
CA ARG A 250 8.09 -26.68 -14.89
C ARG A 250 8.91 -25.78 -15.80
N SER A 251 10.17 -26.14 -16.05
CA SER A 251 10.99 -25.40 -16.99
C SER A 251 10.33 -25.51 -18.36
N THR A 252 9.86 -24.39 -18.89
CA THR A 252 9.57 -24.30 -20.32
C THR A 252 10.91 -24.41 -21.03
N GLN A 253 11.19 -25.60 -21.58
CA GLN A 253 12.31 -25.79 -22.48
C GLN A 253 12.15 -24.81 -23.65
N SER A 254 13.11 -23.90 -23.80
CA SER A 254 13.27 -23.11 -25.01
C SER A 254 13.54 -24.09 -26.15
N THR A 255 12.53 -24.34 -26.98
CA THR A 255 12.71 -25.11 -28.21
C THR A 255 13.11 -24.13 -29.31
N THR A 256 14.40 -24.03 -29.57
CA THR A 256 14.92 -23.34 -30.74
C THR A 256 14.59 -24.18 -31.98
N GLN A 257 13.39 -24.02 -32.56
CA GLN A 257 13.13 -24.53 -33.91
C GLN A 257 13.72 -23.56 -34.93
N GLN A 258 14.78 -23.99 -35.60
CA GLN A 258 15.26 -23.38 -36.84
C GLN A 258 14.19 -23.51 -37.92
N THR A 259 13.63 -22.39 -38.37
CA THR A 259 12.76 -22.35 -39.56
C THR A 259 13.64 -22.29 -40.80
N TRP A 260 13.74 -23.41 -41.53
CA TRP A 260 14.22 -23.44 -42.90
C TRP A 260 13.08 -23.02 -43.84
N TRP A 261 13.23 -21.89 -44.52
CA TRP A 261 12.36 -21.49 -45.62
C TRP A 261 12.91 -22.02 -46.95
N PRO A 262 12.14 -22.75 -47.77
CA PRO A 262 12.41 -22.86 -49.19
C PRO A 262 11.74 -21.70 -49.96
N PRO A 263 12.31 -21.26 -51.11
CA PRO A 263 11.86 -20.07 -51.82
C PRO A 263 10.58 -20.32 -52.63
N ALA A 264 9.81 -19.24 -52.83
CA ALA A 264 8.56 -19.23 -53.56
C ALA A 264 8.74 -19.33 -55.08
N SER A 265 7.88 -20.09 -55.76
CA SER A 265 7.66 -19.99 -57.21
C SER A 265 6.18 -20.13 -57.60
N SER A 266 5.66 -19.00 -58.07
CA SER A 266 4.59 -18.66 -59.04
C SER A 266 3.58 -19.69 -59.61
N SER A 267 2.29 -19.29 -59.50
CA SER A 267 1.14 -19.47 -60.42
C SER A 267 0.61 -20.90 -60.64
N THR A 268 -0.70 -21.19 -60.78
CA THR A 268 -1.80 -20.50 -61.48
C THR A 268 -3.18 -20.94 -60.89
N LYS A 269 -4.20 -20.07 -60.94
CA LYS A 269 -5.64 -20.36 -60.69
C LYS A 269 -6.24 -21.16 -61.88
N PRO A 270 -7.41 -21.87 -61.81
CA PRO A 270 -8.69 -21.36 -61.25
C PRO A 270 -9.76 -22.36 -60.68
N SER A 271 -10.83 -21.75 -60.10
CA SER A 271 -12.27 -22.15 -59.97
C SER A 271 -12.66 -23.46 -59.24
N ASN A 272 -13.54 -23.53 -58.24
CA ASN A 272 -14.94 -23.08 -58.10
C ASN A 272 -15.31 -22.98 -56.59
N SER A 273 -16.05 -21.97 -56.11
CA SER A 273 -17.51 -21.98 -55.81
C SER A 273 -17.88 -23.02 -54.70
N TRP A 274 -18.38 -22.71 -53.48
CA TRP A 274 -19.48 -21.86 -53.02
C TRP A 274 -19.46 -21.64 -51.47
N TRP A 275 -19.97 -20.47 -51.04
CA TRP A 275 -20.70 -20.12 -49.80
C TRP A 275 -20.01 -20.10 -48.41
N SER A 276 -19.87 -18.87 -47.88
CA SER A 276 -19.65 -18.51 -46.48
C SER A 276 -20.97 -18.49 -45.68
N PRO A 277 -20.88 -18.51 -44.34
CA PRO A 277 -21.33 -17.31 -43.60
C PRO A 277 -20.32 -16.81 -42.56
N SER A 278 -20.43 -15.50 -42.36
CA SER A 278 -19.63 -14.60 -41.53
C SER A 278 -19.96 -14.65 -40.03
N SER A 279 -18.93 -14.50 -39.20
CA SER A 279 -18.95 -13.55 -38.06
C SER A 279 -17.56 -13.43 -37.45
N SER A 280 -16.94 -12.27 -37.63
CA SER A 280 -15.62 -11.86 -37.18
C SER A 280 -15.62 -11.37 -35.73
N THR A 281 -14.64 -11.82 -34.95
CA THR A 281 -14.21 -11.17 -33.70
C THR A 281 -12.78 -10.67 -33.91
N THR A 282 -12.61 -9.36 -34.09
CA THR A 282 -11.29 -8.74 -34.28
C THR A 282 -10.79 -8.21 -32.94
N TRP A 283 -9.73 -8.84 -32.43
CA TRP A 283 -8.92 -8.30 -31.34
C TRP A 283 -7.89 -7.32 -31.91
N TRP A 284 -7.81 -6.13 -31.32
CA TRP A 284 -6.82 -5.11 -31.65
C TRP A 284 -5.54 -5.31 -30.82
N SER A 285 -4.39 -5.37 -31.52
CA SER A 285 -3.05 -5.19 -30.96
C SER A 285 -2.43 -3.94 -31.61
N PRO A 286 -1.68 -3.09 -30.87
CA PRO A 286 -1.11 -1.88 -31.45
C PRO A 286 0.22 -2.17 -32.16
N SER A 287 0.29 -1.79 -33.43
CA SER A 287 1.51 -1.80 -34.23
C SER A 287 2.25 -0.47 -34.10
N SER A 288 3.51 -0.53 -33.69
CA SER A 288 4.50 0.52 -33.95
C SER A 288 4.77 0.63 -35.45
N SER A 289 4.64 1.83 -36.02
CA SER A 289 5.17 2.12 -37.36
C SER A 289 5.81 3.50 -37.41
N THR A 290 7.11 3.49 -37.66
CA THR A 290 7.94 4.58 -38.15
C THR A 290 7.61 4.98 -39.59
N THR A 291 8.03 6.20 -39.95
CA THR A 291 8.20 6.84 -41.29
C THR A 291 6.96 7.38 -42.01
N PRO A 292 7.09 8.37 -42.94
CA PRO A 292 8.04 9.49 -43.04
C PRO A 292 7.35 10.85 -43.37
N ARG A 293 8.14 11.92 -43.30
CA ARG A 293 7.83 13.34 -43.58
C ARG A 293 7.30 13.61 -45.00
N PRO A 294 6.22 14.41 -45.18
CA PRO A 294 5.97 15.18 -46.38
C PRO A 294 6.29 16.66 -46.20
N SER A 295 6.83 17.24 -47.25
CA SER A 295 7.25 18.63 -47.42
C SER A 295 6.13 19.51 -48.00
N GLY A 296 5.93 20.68 -47.39
CA GLY A 296 5.56 21.93 -48.09
C GLY A 296 4.08 22.34 -48.09
N GLY A 297 3.80 23.52 -47.50
CA GLY A 297 2.79 24.45 -48.01
C GLY A 297 1.73 25.00 -47.03
N GLY A 298 2.03 26.11 -46.35
CA GLY A 298 1.04 27.19 -46.08
C GLY A 298 0.34 27.27 -44.70
N SER A 299 0.63 28.37 -43.97
CA SER A 299 -0.15 29.19 -42.99
C SER A 299 -1.37 28.61 -42.26
N SER A 300 -1.69 28.92 -41.00
CA SER A 300 -1.15 29.86 -39.99
C SER A 300 -1.94 29.64 -38.68
N GLY A 301 -1.29 29.72 -37.52
CA GLY A 301 -1.96 29.77 -36.21
C GLY A 301 -1.13 29.09 -35.10
N GLY A 302 -0.13 29.80 -34.57
CA GLY A 302 0.75 29.29 -33.52
C GLY A 302 0.10 29.31 -32.13
N SER A 303 0.12 28.17 -31.46
CA SER A 303 0.22 28.08 -30.00
C SER A 303 1.61 27.54 -29.69
N GLU A 304 2.45 28.34 -29.04
CA GLU A 304 3.78 27.92 -28.60
C GLU A 304 3.65 26.80 -27.55
N ASP A 305 4.14 25.60 -27.88
CA ASP A 305 4.44 24.57 -26.89
C ASP A 305 5.61 25.05 -26.02
N LYS A 306 5.34 25.35 -24.75
CA LYS A 306 6.38 25.62 -23.76
C LYS A 306 7.17 24.32 -23.49
N PRO A 307 8.51 24.34 -23.52
CA PRO A 307 9.29 23.16 -23.21
C PRO A 307 9.09 22.74 -21.74
N VAL A 308 8.87 21.45 -21.51
CA VAL A 308 8.84 20.85 -20.17
C VAL A 308 10.24 20.97 -19.58
N VAL A 309 10.42 21.90 -18.64
CA VAL A 309 11.66 22.07 -17.90
C VAL A 309 11.75 20.98 -16.83
N SER A 310 12.82 20.19 -16.88
CA SER A 310 13.17 19.22 -15.84
C SER A 310 13.16 19.90 -14.46
N PRO A 311 12.56 19.30 -13.41
CA PRO A 311 12.57 19.88 -12.06
C PRO A 311 13.99 20.00 -11.47
N TYR A 312 14.98 19.37 -12.10
CA TYR A 312 16.39 19.37 -11.70
C TYR A 312 17.24 20.44 -12.40
N ASP A 313 16.79 20.96 -13.56
CA ASP A 313 17.56 21.88 -14.40
C ASP A 313 16.96 23.30 -14.40
N GLN A 314 16.44 23.71 -13.24
CA GLN A 314 15.82 25.03 -13.07
C GLN A 314 16.91 26.12 -13.01
N PRO A 315 16.85 27.16 -13.85
CA PRO A 315 17.76 28.30 -13.76
C PRO A 315 17.67 28.94 -12.37
N GLY A 316 18.80 29.02 -11.65
CA GLY A 316 18.84 29.59 -10.30
C GLY A 316 18.63 28.61 -9.15
N ALA A 317 18.62 27.30 -9.41
CA ALA A 317 18.59 26.28 -8.36
C ALA A 317 19.90 26.30 -7.52
N PRO A 318 19.82 26.13 -6.19
CA PRO A 318 20.97 26.18 -5.29
C PRO A 318 21.83 24.92 -5.38
N ASP A 319 23.12 25.05 -5.02
CA ASP A 319 23.99 23.87 -4.81
C ASP A 319 23.62 23.20 -3.48
N CYS A 320 22.96 22.05 -3.57
CA CYS A 320 22.52 21.26 -2.44
C CYS A 320 23.64 20.46 -1.75
N LYS A 321 24.91 20.60 -2.16
CA LYS A 321 26.03 19.88 -1.53
C LYS A 321 26.47 20.46 -0.19
N THR A 322 26.17 21.72 0.08
CA THR A 322 26.64 22.44 1.28
C THR A 322 25.50 23.05 2.11
N GLY A 323 24.26 22.89 1.66
CA GLY A 323 23.06 23.41 2.31
C GLY A 323 22.37 22.42 3.26
N GLY A 324 21.50 22.93 4.14
CA GLY A 324 20.53 22.12 4.88
C GLY A 324 19.51 21.45 3.94
N GLU A 325 18.73 20.51 4.50
CA GLU A 325 17.80 19.62 3.78
C GLU A 325 16.85 20.37 2.84
N THR A 326 16.42 21.58 3.21
CA THR A 326 15.59 22.45 2.37
C THR A 326 16.22 23.83 2.20
N GLN A 327 16.05 24.42 1.01
CA GLN A 327 16.59 25.73 0.64
C GLN A 327 15.49 26.67 0.14
N PRO A 328 15.56 27.97 0.43
CA PRO A 328 14.56 28.93 -0.03
C PRO A 328 14.57 29.12 -1.55
N HIS A 329 13.38 29.26 -2.15
CA HIS A 329 13.21 29.72 -3.53
C HIS A 329 12.96 31.25 -3.56
N GLN A 330 13.11 31.88 -4.72
CA GLN A 330 12.83 33.31 -4.90
C GLN A 330 11.34 33.63 -4.67
N ASP A 331 10.46 32.79 -5.21
CA ASP A 331 9.04 32.77 -4.88
C ASP A 331 8.81 32.24 -3.45
N LYS A 332 8.11 33.02 -2.63
CA LYS A 332 7.90 32.74 -1.20
C LYS A 332 7.06 31.50 -0.92
N ASP A 333 6.27 31.06 -1.88
CA ASP A 333 5.43 29.87 -1.82
C ASP A 333 6.14 28.64 -2.40
N LYS A 334 7.43 28.72 -2.72
CA LYS A 334 8.24 27.60 -3.21
C LYS A 334 9.49 27.42 -2.36
N TYR A 335 10.07 26.23 -2.44
CA TYR A 335 11.36 25.90 -1.84
C TYR A 335 12.02 24.75 -2.62
N TYR A 336 13.30 24.53 -2.39
CA TYR A 336 14.02 23.38 -2.92
C TYR A 336 14.21 22.34 -1.82
N TRP A 337 13.91 21.08 -2.12
CA TRP A 337 14.29 19.95 -1.29
C TRP A 337 15.56 19.31 -1.86
N CYS A 338 16.60 19.21 -1.03
CA CYS A 338 17.88 18.67 -1.42
C CYS A 338 17.91 17.15 -1.22
N VAL A 339 17.88 16.38 -2.31
CA VAL A 339 17.97 14.91 -2.30
C VAL A 339 19.26 14.50 -2.99
N ASP A 340 20.18 13.86 -2.26
CA ASP A 340 21.50 13.43 -2.76
C ASP A 340 22.30 14.55 -3.46
N GLY A 341 22.25 15.76 -2.89
CA GLY A 341 22.93 16.94 -3.43
C GLY A 341 22.28 17.52 -4.69
N ARG A 342 21.06 17.10 -5.04
CA ARG A 342 20.27 17.65 -6.14
C ARG A 342 19.06 18.43 -5.63
N PRO A 343 18.83 19.66 -6.11
CA PRO A 343 17.65 20.44 -5.75
C PRO A 343 16.40 19.91 -6.49
N VAL A 344 15.30 19.72 -5.75
CA VAL A 344 13.98 19.41 -6.28
C VAL A 344 13.04 20.57 -5.94
N LEU A 345 12.44 21.20 -6.94
CA LEU A 345 11.51 22.31 -6.72
C LEU A 345 10.20 21.81 -6.10
N MET A 346 9.82 22.37 -4.97
CA MET A 346 8.61 22.08 -4.22
C MET A 346 7.74 23.34 -4.11
N GLN A 347 6.42 23.13 -4.05
CA GLN A 347 5.41 24.17 -3.93
C GLN A 347 4.70 24.02 -2.57
N CYS A 348 4.62 25.10 -1.81
CA CYS A 348 3.82 25.19 -0.60
C CYS A 348 2.32 25.20 -0.94
N GLU A 349 1.51 24.70 -0.01
CA GLU A 349 0.06 24.69 -0.13
C GLU A 349 -0.50 26.12 -0.30
N SER A 350 -1.56 26.28 -1.09
CA SER A 350 -2.08 27.60 -1.47
C SER A 350 -2.43 28.48 -0.26
N GLY A 351 -1.71 29.60 -0.13
CA GLY A 351 -1.86 30.55 0.99
C GLY A 351 -0.84 30.37 2.12
N SER A 352 0.02 29.36 2.04
CA SER A 352 1.20 29.22 2.89
C SER A 352 2.48 29.71 2.18
N HIS A 353 3.52 29.99 2.96
CA HIS A 353 4.84 30.45 2.47
C HIS A 353 5.95 29.66 3.15
N TYR A 354 7.06 29.45 2.46
CA TYR A 354 8.24 28.81 3.01
C TYR A 354 8.88 29.69 4.08
N ASP A 355 8.98 29.15 5.31
CA ASP A 355 9.67 29.77 6.44
C ASP A 355 11.08 29.17 6.54
N SER A 356 12.07 29.96 6.12
CA SER A 356 13.47 29.53 6.09
C SER A 356 14.06 29.29 7.49
N ALA A 357 13.49 29.89 8.54
CA ALA A 357 13.92 29.61 9.91
C ALA A 357 13.42 28.25 10.42
N LYS A 358 12.28 27.78 9.90
CA LYS A 358 11.69 26.48 10.25
C LYS A 358 12.00 25.36 9.26
N GLY A 359 12.56 25.69 8.09
CA GLY A 359 12.81 24.74 7.00
C GLY A 359 11.54 24.13 6.41
N LYS A 360 10.38 24.81 6.50
CA LYS A 360 9.09 24.28 6.04
C LYS A 360 8.08 25.37 5.68
N CYS A 361 7.03 25.00 4.96
CA CYS A 361 5.90 25.88 4.69
C CYS A 361 5.14 26.23 5.97
N SER A 362 4.74 27.49 6.10
CA SER A 362 4.00 28.04 7.24
C SER A 362 2.93 29.02 6.76
N TRP A 363 1.86 29.14 7.55
CA TRP A 363 0.77 30.07 7.27
C TRP A 363 1.07 31.43 7.92
N ASN A 364 0.75 32.53 7.23
CA ASN A 364 0.99 33.87 7.78
C ASN A 364 0.13 34.08 9.04
N PRO A 365 0.71 34.38 10.22
CA PRO A 365 -0.04 34.57 11.45
C PRO A 365 -0.98 35.80 11.42
N PHE A 366 -0.82 36.71 10.44
CA PHE A 366 -1.62 37.94 10.34
C PHE A 366 -2.83 37.86 9.41
N PHE A 367 -3.02 36.76 8.67
CA PHE A 367 -4.28 36.50 7.96
C PHE A 367 -5.22 35.65 8.83
N ASN A 368 -5.49 36.14 10.04
CA ASN A 368 -6.71 35.77 10.74
C ASN A 368 -7.87 36.54 10.10
N ARG A 369 -8.97 35.82 9.83
CA ARG A 369 -10.20 36.35 9.29
C ARG A 369 -10.60 37.67 9.95
N ALA A 370 -10.99 38.64 9.12
CA ALA A 370 -11.99 39.61 9.51
C ALA A 370 -13.27 38.83 9.87
N ASP A 371 -13.43 38.52 11.16
CA ASP A 371 -14.68 38.39 11.89
C ASP A 371 -14.31 38.09 13.35
N GLY A 372 -14.48 39.11 14.20
CA GLY A 372 -13.99 39.12 15.57
C GLY A 372 -14.64 38.06 16.47
N ALA A 373 -13.79 37.27 17.13
CA ALA A 373 -14.10 36.64 18.41
C ALA A 373 -12.79 36.48 19.20
N SER A 374 -12.82 36.96 20.44
CA SER A 374 -11.72 37.02 21.40
C SER A 374 -11.22 35.65 21.87
N GLN A 375 -9.96 35.66 22.34
CA GLN A 375 -9.18 34.62 23.02
C GLN A 375 -9.97 33.47 23.68
N GLY A 376 -9.56 32.24 23.36
CA GLY A 376 -9.86 31.03 24.13
C GLY A 376 -10.05 29.80 23.26
N GLY A 377 -9.10 28.87 23.30
CA GLY A 377 -9.25 27.52 22.77
C GLY A 377 -8.68 27.32 21.36
N TYR A 378 -7.87 26.27 21.21
CA TYR A 378 -7.48 25.71 19.92
C TYR A 378 -8.72 25.16 19.21
N HIS A 379 -9.47 26.04 18.55
CA HIS A 379 -10.55 25.67 17.65
C HIS A 379 -9.96 25.39 16.26
N TYR A 380 -9.65 24.12 15.99
CA TYR A 380 -9.54 23.64 14.62
C TYR A 380 -10.96 23.69 14.01
N GLN A 381 -11.21 24.71 13.18
CA GLN A 381 -12.46 24.82 12.46
C GLN A 381 -12.51 23.75 11.38
N PHE A 382 -13.28 22.69 11.64
CA PHE A 382 -14.00 21.95 10.62
C PHE A 382 -14.78 22.94 9.75
N ARG A 383 -14.42 23.07 8.47
CA ARG A 383 -15.30 23.62 7.45
C ARG A 383 -15.51 22.59 6.35
N THR A 384 -16.65 21.92 6.47
CA THR A 384 -17.58 21.56 5.38
C THR A 384 -17.07 21.82 3.97
N TYR A 385 -16.72 20.76 3.25
CA TYR A 385 -16.72 20.74 1.79
C TYR A 385 -18.02 20.06 1.32
N LEU A 386 -19.07 20.86 1.22
CA LEU A 386 -20.23 20.59 0.37
C LEU A 386 -20.43 21.82 -0.52
N GLY A 387 -20.34 21.62 -1.84
CA GLY A 387 -20.89 22.51 -2.85
C GLY A 387 -19.92 23.52 -3.50
N LYS A 388 -19.30 23.11 -4.61
CA LYS A 388 -19.58 23.64 -5.95
C LYS A 388 -18.96 22.75 -7.03
#